data_AF-A0A916JHW8-F1
#
_entry.id   AF-A0A916JHW8-F1
#
_cell.length_a   1.000
_cell.length_b   1.000
_cell.length_c   1.000
_cell.angle_alpha   90.00
_cell.angle_beta   90.00
_cell.angle_gamma   90.00
#
_symmetry.space_group_name_H-M   'P 1'
#
loop_
_entity.id
_entity.type
_entity.pdbx_description
1 polymer ?
#
loop_
_entity_poly.entity_id
_entity_poly.type
_entity_poly.pdbx_seq_one_letter_code
_entity_poly.pdbx_strand_id
1 'polypeptide(L)'
;MSSVLHVVDYLIILVFLTGSLVFGLVFAKSQKTTQNYFLAKGKIPSWALGISLLATLISSVTFLAYPGTGYSSNWILLVQGLMVPIVLLVVIWFIVPLFRKVINLSTYEYFERRFGSFARYYSSLAFVLRQFSGMGTVFFYWPFHWKK
;
A
#
# COMPACT_ATOMS: atom_id res chain seq x y z
N MET A 1 -12.95 23.61 25.75
CA MET A 1 -11.59 23.66 25.17
C MET A 1 -10.64 23.02 26.17
N SER A 2 -10.61 21.69 26.23
CA SER A 2 -9.70 20.89 27.08
C SER A 2 -9.77 19.43 26.63
N SER A 3 -9.52 19.16 25.35
CA SER A 3 -9.34 17.81 24.83
C SER A 3 -7.85 17.47 24.86
N VAL A 4 -7.30 17.43 26.07
CA VAL A 4 -5.98 16.83 26.29
C VAL A 4 -6.20 15.32 26.17
N LEU A 5 -5.54 14.70 25.20
CA LEU A 5 -5.57 13.25 24.99
C LEU A 5 -5.40 12.54 26.33
N HIS A 6 -6.22 11.53 26.60
CA HIS A 6 -6.12 10.79 27.84
C HIS A 6 -4.80 10.02 27.88
N VAL A 7 -4.29 9.76 29.09
CA VAL A 7 -3.05 8.97 29.27
C VAL A 7 -3.14 7.61 28.56
N VAL A 8 -4.34 7.04 28.47
CA VAL A 8 -4.63 5.82 27.74
C VAL A 8 -4.39 5.97 26.24
N ASP A 9 -4.75 7.10 25.63
CA ASP A 9 -4.53 7.35 24.20
C ASP A 9 -3.04 7.40 23.87
N TYR A 10 -2.26 8.08 24.72
CA TYR A 10 -0.79 8.10 24.59
C TYR A 10 -0.18 6.71 24.73
N LEU A 11 -0.70 5.89 25.65
CA LEU A 11 -0.23 4.52 25.83
C LEU A 11 -0.51 3.65 24.59
N ILE A 12 -1.70 3.77 24.00
CA ILE A 12 -2.06 3.07 22.77
C ILE A 12 -1.14 3.48 21.61
N ILE A 13 -0.89 4.78 21.44
CA ILE A 13 0.03 5.29 20.41
C ILE A 13 1.44 4.74 20.63
N LEU A 14 1.93 4.77 21.87
CA LEU A 14 3.27 4.27 22.21
C LEU A 14 3.39 2.77 21.90
N VAL A 15 2.40 1.96 22.29
CA VAL A 15 2.37 0.52 22.03
C VAL A 15 2.33 0.23 20.53
N PHE A 16 1.55 1.00 19.77
CA PHE A 16 1.47 0.85 18.31
C PHE A 16 2.81 1.19 17.63
N LEU A 17 3.43 2.32 17.99
CA LEU A 17 4.72 2.74 17.43
C LEU A 17 5.84 1.78 17.79
N THR A 18 5.94 1.38 19.06
CA THR A 18 6.96 0.43 19.50
C THR A 18 6.72 -0.96 18.90
N GLY A 19 5.48 -1.44 18.86
CA GLY A 19 5.10 -2.71 18.26
C GLY A 19 5.46 -2.79 16.78
N SER A 20 5.13 -1.75 16.00
CA SER A 20 5.47 -1.69 14.58
C SER A 20 6.99 -1.64 14.34
N LEU A 21 7.73 -0.90 15.17
CA LEU A 21 9.19 -0.81 15.10
C LEU A 21 9.87 -2.15 15.45
N VAL A 22 9.43 -2.80 16.53
CA VAL A 22 9.92 -4.13 16.93
C VAL A 22 9.62 -5.16 15.84
N PHE A 23 8.41 -5.16 15.28
CA PHE A 23 8.05 -6.05 14.17
C PHE A 23 8.97 -5.82 12.97
N GLY A 24 9.21 -4.57 12.59
CA GLY A 24 10.16 -4.22 11.53
C GLY A 24 11.57 -4.74 11.79
N LEU A 25 12.11 -4.54 13.00
CA LEU A 25 13.45 -4.97 13.38
C LEU A 25 13.62 -6.49 13.43
N VAL A 26 12.61 -7.21 13.93
CA VAL A 26 12.62 -8.69 13.97
C VAL A 26 12.67 -9.26 12.55
N PHE A 27 11.83 -8.74 11.65
CA PHE A 27 11.82 -9.21 10.26
C PHE A 27 13.05 -8.75 9.49
N ALA A 28 13.61 -7.57 9.77
CA ALA A 28 14.84 -7.07 9.14
C ALA A 28 16.02 -8.03 9.37
N LYS A 29 16.16 -8.62 10.57
CA LYS A 29 17.23 -9.59 10.88
C LYS A 29 17.19 -10.86 10.01
N SER A 30 16.02 -11.21 9.46
CA SER A 30 15.84 -12.42 8.65
C SER A 30 16.12 -12.20 7.14
N GLN A 31 16.31 -10.96 6.68
CA GLN A 31 16.43 -10.63 5.25
C GLN A 31 17.90 -10.44 4.83
N LYS A 32 18.59 -11.54 4.50
CA LYS A 32 20.02 -11.52 4.14
C LYS A 32 20.31 -11.40 2.63
N THR A 33 19.31 -11.52 1.76
CA THR A 33 19.50 -11.45 0.29
C THR A 33 18.36 -10.69 -0.37
N THR A 34 18.66 -10.01 -1.48
CA THR A 34 17.70 -9.22 -2.29
C THR A 34 16.47 -10.04 -2.69
N GLN A 35 16.69 -11.30 -3.09
CA GLN A 35 15.59 -12.21 -3.46
C GLN A 35 14.72 -12.61 -2.26
N ASN A 36 15.30 -12.73 -1.06
CA ASN A 36 14.51 -12.97 0.16
C ASN A 36 13.70 -11.73 0.53
N TYR A 37 14.26 -10.53 0.37
CA TYR A 37 13.59 -9.28 0.69
C TYR A 37 12.40 -8.99 -0.25
N PHE A 38 12.58 -9.16 -1.57
CA PHE A 38 11.54 -8.82 -2.54
C PHE A 38 10.58 -9.96 -2.90
N LEU A 39 11.04 -11.22 -2.90
CA LEU A 39 10.20 -12.36 -3.29
C LEU A 39 9.81 -13.26 -2.12
N ALA A 40 10.41 -13.06 -0.93
CA ALA A 40 10.22 -13.94 0.23
C ALA A 40 10.30 -15.44 -0.13
N LYS A 41 11.24 -15.79 -1.02
CA LYS A 41 11.45 -17.13 -1.59
C LYS A 41 10.21 -17.77 -2.24
N GLY A 42 9.22 -16.98 -2.66
CA GLY A 42 7.96 -17.48 -3.21
C GLY A 42 7.08 -18.24 -2.21
N LYS A 43 7.42 -18.20 -0.91
CA LYS A 43 6.72 -18.94 0.15
C LYS A 43 5.50 -18.21 0.74
N ILE A 44 5.24 -16.98 0.31
CA ILE A 44 4.07 -16.23 0.78
C ILE A 44 2.80 -16.80 0.12
N PRO A 45 1.81 -17.26 0.91
CA PRO A 45 0.57 -17.77 0.36
C PRO A 45 -0.20 -16.65 -0.35
N SER A 46 -0.95 -17.00 -1.40
CA SER A 46 -1.65 -16.04 -2.27
C SER A 46 -2.65 -15.15 -1.50
N TRP A 47 -3.30 -15.69 -0.46
CA TRP A 47 -4.21 -14.93 0.38
C TRP A 47 -3.48 -13.82 1.17
N ALA A 48 -2.28 -14.08 1.67
CA ALA A 48 -1.50 -13.08 2.41
C ALA A 48 -1.00 -11.97 1.50
N LEU A 49 -0.62 -12.30 0.25
CA LEU A 49 -0.36 -11.29 -0.77
C LEU A 49 -1.60 -10.45 -1.07
N GLY A 50 -2.77 -11.09 -1.15
CA GLY A 50 -4.04 -10.39 -1.35
C GLY A 50 -4.34 -9.37 -0.25
N ILE A 51 -4.21 -9.78 1.00
CA ILE A 51 -4.40 -8.89 2.16
C ILE A 51 -3.38 -7.74 2.15
N SER A 52 -2.12 -8.02 1.82
CA SER A 52 -1.09 -6.98 1.71
C SER A 52 -1.39 -5.96 0.60
N LEU A 53 -1.88 -6.42 -0.55
CA LEU A 53 -2.31 -5.54 -1.65
C LEU A 53 -3.52 -4.69 -1.23
N LEU A 54 -4.52 -5.28 -0.58
CA LEU A 54 -5.67 -4.53 -0.04
C LEU A 54 -5.22 -3.48 0.97
N ALA A 55 -4.36 -3.84 1.92
CA ALA A 55 -3.81 -2.91 2.91
C ALA A 55 -3.05 -1.75 2.26
N THR A 56 -2.38 -1.98 1.12
CA THR A 56 -1.67 -0.94 0.36
C THR A 56 -2.61 0.04 -0.35
N LEU A 57 -3.82 -0.40 -0.73
CA LEU A 57 -4.82 0.44 -1.40
C LEU A 57 -5.59 1.33 -0.42
N ILE A 58 -5.69 0.92 0.84
CA ILE A 58 -6.39 1.68 1.87
C ILE A 58 -5.44 2.72 2.46
N SER A 59 -5.78 4.00 2.27
CA SER A 59 -5.02 5.12 2.82
C SER A 59 -5.85 5.91 3.83
N SER A 60 -5.19 6.75 4.63
CA SER A 60 -5.87 7.69 5.54
C SER A 60 -6.85 8.61 4.82
N VAL A 61 -6.56 8.96 3.55
CA VAL A 61 -7.45 9.76 2.70
C VAL A 61 -8.75 9.01 2.44
N THR A 62 -8.68 7.73 2.05
CA THR A 62 -9.85 6.88 1.82
C THR A 62 -10.69 6.76 3.09
N PHE A 63 -10.04 6.57 4.24
CA PHE A 63 -10.70 6.39 5.53
C PHE A 63 -11.50 7.63 5.96
N LEU A 64 -11.01 8.84 5.68
CA LEU A 64 -11.72 10.08 5.99
C LEU A 64 -12.73 10.49 4.90
N ALA A 65 -12.35 10.32 3.62
CA ALA A 65 -13.17 10.76 2.49
C ALA A 65 -14.46 9.95 2.32
N TYR A 66 -14.43 8.64 2.56
CA TYR A 66 -15.60 7.77 2.38
C TYR A 66 -16.76 8.14 3.32
N PRO A 67 -16.57 8.22 4.65
CA PRO A 67 -17.63 8.68 5.54
C PRO A 67 -17.94 10.17 5.34
N GLY A 68 -16.95 11.02 5.04
CA GLY A 68 -17.18 12.45 4.78
C GLY A 68 -18.12 12.71 3.60
N THR A 69 -17.94 11.97 2.50
CA THR A 69 -18.83 12.05 1.32
C THR A 69 -20.16 11.33 1.55
N GLY A 70 -20.17 10.21 2.28
CA GLY A 70 -21.40 9.52 2.65
C GLY A 70 -22.31 10.36 3.55
N TYR A 71 -21.72 11.21 4.40
CA TYR A 71 -22.46 12.16 5.25
C TYR A 71 -22.95 13.39 4.49
N SER A 72 -22.12 13.95 3.60
CA SER A 72 -22.43 15.21 2.89
C SER A 72 -23.24 15.03 1.60
N SER A 73 -23.17 13.86 0.96
CA SER A 73 -23.79 13.60 -0.33
C SER A 73 -24.47 12.24 -0.35
N ASN A 74 -23.91 11.25 -1.05
CA ASN A 74 -24.51 9.95 -1.34
C ASN A 74 -23.51 8.82 -1.12
N TRP A 75 -24.02 7.58 -1.07
CA TRP A 75 -23.22 6.38 -0.78
C TRP A 75 -22.49 5.83 -2.00
N ILE A 76 -22.24 6.67 -3.02
CA ILE A 76 -21.60 6.23 -4.27
C ILE A 76 -20.18 5.70 -4.05
N LEU A 77 -19.43 6.29 -3.09
CA LEU A 77 -18.10 5.80 -2.75
C LEU A 77 -18.13 4.40 -2.09
N LEU A 78 -19.25 3.99 -1.49
CA LEU A 78 -19.40 2.64 -0.94
C LEU A 78 -19.35 1.60 -2.07
N VAL A 79 -20.00 1.87 -3.20
CA VAL A 79 -19.96 1.00 -4.39
C VAL A 79 -18.52 0.87 -4.91
N GLN A 80 -17.79 1.98 -4.98
CA GLN A 80 -16.39 1.97 -5.38
C GLN A 80 -15.53 1.16 -4.39
N GLY A 81 -15.76 1.31 -3.09
CA GLY A 81 -15.10 0.53 -2.04
C GLY A 81 -15.36 -0.97 -2.16
N LEU A 82 -16.61 -1.38 -2.45
CA LEU A 82 -16.98 -2.79 -2.63
C LEU A 82 -16.42 -3.41 -3.91
N MET A 83 -16.21 -2.62 -4.97
CA MET A 83 -15.56 -3.12 -6.18
C MET A 83 -14.08 -3.46 -5.97
N VAL A 84 -13.38 -2.78 -5.05
CA VAL A 84 -11.95 -3.00 -4.83
C VAL A 84 -11.64 -4.45 -4.43
N PRO A 85 -12.27 -5.06 -3.39
CA PRO A 85 -12.08 -6.46 -3.06
C PRO A 85 -12.40 -7.42 -4.21
N ILE A 86 -13.49 -7.16 -4.96
CA ILE A 86 -13.91 -8.02 -6.07
C ILE A 86 -12.84 -8.04 -7.17
N VAL A 87 -12.38 -6.86 -7.60
CA VAL A 87 -11.31 -6.74 -8.59
C VAL A 87 -10.03 -7.40 -8.08
N LEU A 88 -9.72 -7.23 -6.79
CA LEU A 88 -8.50 -7.77 -6.21
C LEU A 88 -8.52 -9.30 -6.13
N LEU A 89 -9.67 -9.92 -5.85
CA LEU A 89 -9.85 -11.38 -5.95
C LEU A 89 -9.58 -11.89 -7.37
N VAL A 90 -10.09 -11.21 -8.40
CA VAL A 90 -9.83 -11.54 -9.80
C VAL A 90 -8.35 -11.39 -10.13
N VAL A 91 -7.71 -10.31 -9.68
CA VAL A 91 -6.27 -10.09 -9.89
C VAL A 91 -5.43 -11.18 -9.21
N ILE A 92 -5.75 -11.58 -7.98
CA ILE A 92 -5.03 -12.67 -7.27
C ILE A 92 -5.17 -14.00 -8.04
N TRP A 93 -6.35 -14.30 -8.58
CA TRP A 93 -6.58 -15.58 -9.24
C TRP A 93 -6.06 -15.66 -10.68
N PHE A 94 -6.07 -14.55 -11.42
CA PHE A 94 -5.72 -14.55 -12.84
C PHE A 94 -4.37 -13.89 -13.13
N ILE A 95 -4.15 -12.68 -12.61
CA ILE A 95 -2.95 -11.88 -12.89
C ILE A 95 -1.75 -12.41 -12.11
N VAL A 96 -1.89 -12.68 -10.81
CA VAL A 96 -0.77 -13.12 -9.97
C VAL A 96 -0.12 -14.43 -10.45
N PRO A 97 -0.85 -15.53 -10.76
CA PRO A 97 -0.21 -16.74 -11.25
C PRO A 97 0.41 -16.58 -12.64
N LEU A 98 -0.17 -15.73 -13.50
CA LEU A 98 0.43 -15.39 -14.79
C LEU A 98 1.77 -14.67 -14.61
N PHE A 99 1.80 -13.64 -13.75
CA PHE A 99 2.99 -12.85 -13.48
C PHE A 99 4.07 -13.65 -12.75
N ARG A 100 3.70 -14.54 -11.82
CA ARG A 100 4.63 -15.45 -11.14
C ARG A 100 5.35 -16.42 -12.08
N LYS A 101 4.76 -16.80 -13.21
CA LYS A 101 5.40 -17.68 -14.21
C LYS A 101 6.41 -16.97 -15.11
N VAL A 102 6.27 -15.65 -15.26
CA VAL A 102 6.99 -14.86 -16.28
C VAL A 102 8.07 -13.96 -15.67
N ILE A 103 7.93 -13.55 -14.40
CA ILE A 103 8.75 -12.52 -13.77
C ILE A 103 9.59 -13.13 -12.65
N ASN A 104 10.91 -12.99 -12.76
CA ASN A 104 11.85 -13.51 -11.77
C ASN A 104 12.10 -12.55 -10.60
N LEU A 105 11.99 -11.23 -10.76
CA LEU A 105 12.29 -10.26 -9.69
C LEU A 105 11.51 -8.93 -9.75
N SER A 106 11.23 -8.38 -10.94
CA SER A 106 10.59 -7.07 -11.07
C SER A 106 9.62 -6.98 -12.25
N THR A 107 8.46 -6.36 -12.06
CA THR A 107 7.50 -6.08 -13.14
C THR A 107 8.12 -5.27 -14.29
N TYR A 108 9.13 -4.44 -14.00
CA TYR A 108 9.82 -3.65 -15.03
C TYR A 108 10.76 -4.50 -15.90
N GLU A 109 11.20 -5.66 -15.40
CA GLU A 109 12.00 -6.61 -16.18
C GLU A 109 11.15 -7.28 -17.28
N TYR A 110 9.84 -7.41 -17.05
CA TYR A 110 8.91 -7.81 -18.11
C TYR A 110 8.84 -6.75 -19.22
N PHE A 111 8.77 -5.46 -18.87
CA PHE A 111 8.81 -4.38 -19.86
C PHE A 111 10.14 -4.35 -20.62
N GLU A 112 11.26 -4.65 -19.96
CA GLU A 112 12.55 -4.81 -20.64
C GLU A 112 12.54 -5.91 -21.68
N ARG A 113 12.02 -7.09 -21.34
CA ARG A 113 11.93 -8.23 -22.28
C ARG A 113 11.04 -7.94 -23.49
N ARG A 114 10.02 -7.09 -23.35
CA ARG A 114 9.05 -6.81 -24.43
C ARG A 114 9.39 -5.58 -25.27
N PHE A 115 9.98 -4.54 -24.67
CA PHE A 115 10.17 -3.21 -25.28
C PHE A 115 11.63 -2.71 -25.21
N GLY A 116 12.54 -3.48 -24.61
CA GLY A 116 13.95 -3.13 -24.45
C GLY A 116 14.26 -2.34 -23.17
N SER A 117 15.55 -2.13 -22.90
CA SER A 117 16.03 -1.55 -21.62
C SER A 117 15.58 -0.10 -21.40
N PHE A 118 15.27 0.67 -22.44
CA PHE A 118 14.74 2.03 -22.31
C PHE A 118 13.39 2.06 -21.56
N ALA A 119 12.50 1.11 -21.87
CA ALA A 119 11.19 1.00 -21.23
C ALA A 119 11.31 0.71 -19.73
N ARG A 120 12.35 -0.03 -19.30
CA ARG A 120 12.62 -0.30 -17.89
C ARG A 120 13.01 0.95 -17.12
N TYR A 121 13.93 1.75 -17.64
CA TYR A 121 14.35 2.99 -16.99
C TYR A 121 13.21 3.99 -16.90
N TYR A 122 12.47 4.18 -18.01
CA TYR A 122 11.32 5.09 -18.05
C TYR A 122 10.23 4.69 -17.04
N SER A 123 9.79 3.43 -17.07
CA SER A 123 8.74 2.94 -16.17
C SER A 123 9.15 2.97 -14.69
N SER A 124 10.40 2.63 -14.38
CA SER A 124 10.92 2.70 -13.01
C SER A 124 10.98 4.14 -12.50
N LEU A 125 11.50 5.06 -13.31
CA LEU A 125 11.59 6.48 -12.95
C LEU A 125 10.21 7.11 -12.79
N ALA A 126 9.30 6.86 -13.73
CA ALA A 126 7.92 7.34 -13.67
C ALA A 126 7.19 6.81 -12.42
N PHE A 127 7.43 5.56 -12.03
CA PHE A 127 6.86 5.00 -10.81
C PHE A 127 7.38 5.70 -9.56
N VAL A 128 8.70 5.88 -9.44
CA VAL A 128 9.30 6.56 -8.27
C VAL A 128 8.77 7.99 -8.16
N LEU A 129 8.72 8.73 -9.27
CA LEU A 129 8.17 10.08 -9.30
C LEU A 129 6.69 10.13 -8.91
N ARG A 130 5.89 9.18 -9.38
CA ARG A 130 4.47 9.06 -9.01
C ARG A 130 4.30 8.80 -7.51
N GLN A 131 5.09 7.88 -6.95
CA GLN A 131 5.03 7.57 -5.52
C GLN A 131 5.47 8.77 -4.68
N PHE A 132 6.54 9.46 -5.08
CA PHE A 132 7.02 10.66 -4.39
C PHE A 132 5.98 11.79 -4.44
N SER A 133 5.36 12.02 -5.60
CA SER A 133 4.27 12.98 -5.76
C SER A 133 3.06 12.62 -4.88
N GLY A 134 2.71 11.33 -4.78
CA GLY A 134 1.66 10.85 -3.89
C GLY A 134 1.95 11.12 -2.41
N MET A 135 3.18 10.89 -1.96
CA MET A 135 3.61 11.19 -0.59
C MET A 135 3.60 12.70 -0.31
N GLY A 136 4.09 13.51 -1.26
CA GLY A 136 4.07 14.97 -1.16
C GLY A 136 2.65 15.55 -1.09
N THR A 137 1.74 14.97 -1.87
CA THR A 137 0.30 15.29 -1.83
C THR A 137 -0.22 15.05 -0.41
N VAL A 138 -0.09 13.85 0.16
CA VAL A 138 -0.60 13.56 1.51
C VAL A 138 -0.04 14.54 2.56
N PHE A 139 1.24 14.86 2.49
CA PHE A 139 1.86 15.84 3.40
C PHE A 139 1.29 17.25 3.24
N PHE A 140 1.02 17.68 2.00
CA PHE A 140 0.41 18.98 1.72
C PHE A 140 -1.06 19.05 2.14
N TYR A 141 -1.84 17.99 1.95
CA TYR A 141 -3.27 17.98 2.31
C TYR A 141 -3.52 17.82 3.82
N TRP A 142 -2.55 17.29 4.58
CA TRP A 142 -2.63 17.16 6.04
C TRP A 142 -2.99 18.47 6.76
N PRO A 143 -2.34 19.63 6.53
CA PRO A 143 -2.71 20.89 7.17
C PRO A 143 -4.01 21.53 6.65
N PHE A 144 -4.50 21.19 5.45
CA PHE A 144 -5.65 21.87 4.84
C PHE A 144 -7.01 21.29 5.26
N HIS A 145 -7.08 20.02 5.64
CA HIS A 145 -8.36 19.39 6.00
C HIS A 145 -8.83 19.68 7.44
N TRP A 146 -7.92 20.10 8.34
CA TRP A 146 -8.22 20.41 9.74
C TRP A 146 -8.63 21.88 10.00
N LYS A 147 -8.69 22.70 8.94
CA LYS A 147 -9.05 24.13 9.04
C LYS A 147 -10.47 24.48 8.54
N LYS A 148 -11.35 23.50 8.38
CA LYS A 148 -12.78 23.76 8.11
C LYS A 148 -13.64 23.10 9.16
#